data_AF-A0A7Y5RCM4-F1
#
_entry.id   AF-A0A7Y5RCM4-F1
#
_cell.length_a   1.000
_cell.length_b   1.000
_cell.length_c   1.000
_cell.angle_alpha   90.00
_cell.angle_beta   90.00
_cell.angle_gamma   90.00
#
_symmetry.space_group_name_H-M   'P 1'
#
loop_
_entity.id
_entity.type
_entity.pdbx_description
1 polymer ?
#
loop_
_entity_poly.entity_id
_entity_poly.type
_entity_poly.pdbx_seq_one_letter_code
_entity_poly.pdbx_strand_id
1 'polypeptide(L)'
;ESAHAAAAPWRGKSALDAVELMDAGWNFHREHLRPQQRSHYVITNGGDQPNVVPQSAAVWYYFRELDYEHIKGLWEDGDRMAKGAALMTQTTWDETILGSAWPGHYNKPIAEDLNANATQIGLPVWSADDQALAKALQHEIGAQESGLDTELRTPRPPSPTASSESGPSDDIGDISWNVPTIVLSYPANIPGLPGHNWANAIAMATPIAHKGVVAGAKVQAMTLYDLMTKPELIAAAKDYFTNVQTKTVKYKSLVRPEDKPATFMNKATMEKCRAEMQKYYYDASKYSTYLDQLGIKYPTLTKPTGK
;
A
#
# COMPACT_ATOMS: atom_id res chain seq x y z
N GLU A 1 30.87 -10.03 -15.64
CA GLU A 1 32.00 -9.59 -16.49
C GLU A 1 31.46 -8.68 -17.57
N SER A 2 31.92 -7.43 -17.63
CA SER A 2 31.55 -6.48 -18.69
C SER A 2 32.43 -6.64 -19.93
N ALA A 3 31.91 -6.33 -21.11
CA ALA A 3 32.69 -6.27 -22.34
C ALA A 3 32.16 -5.18 -23.27
N HIS A 4 32.98 -4.74 -24.23
CA HIS A 4 32.53 -3.82 -25.26
C HIS A 4 31.53 -4.53 -26.18
N ALA A 5 30.29 -4.04 -26.25
CA ALA A 5 29.19 -4.72 -26.92
C ALA A 5 29.41 -4.89 -28.43
N ALA A 6 30.07 -3.94 -29.10
CA ALA A 6 30.44 -4.09 -30.52
C ALA A 6 31.76 -4.86 -30.75
N ALA A 7 32.82 -4.55 -29.99
CA ALA A 7 34.16 -5.02 -30.33
C ALA A 7 34.47 -6.44 -29.85
N ALA A 8 33.91 -6.87 -28.71
CA ALA A 8 34.16 -8.20 -28.16
C ALA A 8 33.02 -8.73 -27.25
N PRO A 9 31.75 -8.73 -27.70
CA PRO A 9 30.61 -9.12 -26.87
C PRO A 9 30.71 -10.53 -26.29
N TRP A 10 31.33 -11.47 -27.02
CA TRP A 10 31.52 -12.87 -26.59
C TRP A 10 32.38 -13.03 -25.31
N ARG A 11 33.06 -11.97 -24.87
CA ARG A 11 33.82 -11.94 -23.62
C ARG A 11 32.96 -11.52 -22.41
N GLY A 12 31.79 -10.93 -22.66
CA GLY A 12 30.87 -10.46 -21.62
C GLY A 12 29.87 -11.53 -21.21
N LYS A 13 29.28 -11.33 -20.03
CA LYS A 13 28.14 -12.11 -19.54
C LYS A 13 27.09 -11.14 -19.05
N SER A 14 26.00 -11.02 -19.80
CA SER A 14 24.99 -9.97 -19.60
C SER A 14 24.06 -10.31 -18.45
N ALA A 15 24.13 -9.51 -17.38
CA ALA A 15 23.17 -9.57 -16.28
C ALA A 15 21.79 -9.02 -16.71
N LEU A 16 21.76 -8.08 -17.66
CA LEU A 16 20.49 -7.56 -18.22
C LEU A 16 19.74 -8.67 -18.97
N ASP A 17 20.44 -9.46 -19.78
CA ASP A 17 19.80 -10.59 -20.50
C ASP A 17 19.19 -11.58 -19.49
N ALA A 18 19.82 -11.77 -18.33
CA ALA A 18 19.28 -12.63 -17.28
C ALA A 18 17.99 -12.05 -16.67
N VAL A 19 17.94 -10.74 -16.45
CA VAL A 19 16.71 -10.05 -16.00
C VAL A 19 15.61 -10.18 -17.05
N GLU A 20 15.90 -9.91 -18.31
CA GLU A 20 14.90 -10.01 -19.39
C GLU A 20 14.38 -11.45 -19.57
N LEU A 21 15.26 -12.45 -19.46
CA LEU A 21 14.88 -13.86 -19.52
C LEU A 21 14.05 -14.29 -18.31
N MET A 22 14.35 -13.78 -17.11
CA MET A 22 13.52 -14.00 -15.92
C MET A 22 12.12 -13.39 -16.13
N ASP A 23 12.05 -12.16 -16.62
CA ASP A 23 10.80 -11.44 -16.87
C ASP A 23 9.95 -12.15 -17.93
N ALA A 24 10.57 -12.58 -19.02
CA ALA A 24 9.93 -13.38 -20.06
C ALA A 24 9.43 -14.73 -19.52
N GLY A 25 10.28 -15.44 -18.77
CA GLY A 25 9.93 -16.70 -18.12
C GLY A 25 8.73 -16.54 -17.18
N TRP A 26 8.72 -15.49 -16.35
CA TRP A 26 7.59 -15.17 -15.49
C TRP A 26 6.33 -14.85 -16.28
N ASN A 27 6.44 -14.09 -17.38
CA ASN A 27 5.29 -13.75 -18.22
C ASN A 27 4.62 -15.01 -18.80
N PHE A 28 5.38 -16.01 -19.23
CA PHE A 28 4.82 -17.30 -19.67
C PHE A 28 4.31 -18.15 -18.50
N HIS A 29 4.98 -18.11 -17.34
CA HIS A 29 4.54 -18.83 -16.13
C HIS A 29 3.12 -18.47 -15.71
N ARG A 30 2.66 -17.24 -15.99
CA ARG A 30 1.32 -16.75 -15.64
C ARG A 30 0.17 -17.61 -16.19
N GLU A 31 0.35 -18.32 -17.30
CA GLU A 31 -0.67 -19.25 -17.82
C GLU A 31 -0.99 -20.39 -16.85
N HIS A 32 -0.05 -20.73 -15.96
CA HIS A 32 -0.13 -21.87 -15.05
C HIS A 32 -0.43 -21.46 -13.60
N LEU A 33 -0.72 -20.18 -13.36
CA LEU A 33 -1.01 -19.68 -12.02
C LEU A 33 -2.52 -19.55 -11.77
N ARG A 34 -2.88 -19.56 -10.49
CA ARG A 34 -4.26 -19.33 -10.04
C ARG A 34 -4.75 -17.93 -10.48
N PRO A 35 -6.02 -17.76 -10.89
CA PRO A 35 -6.54 -16.46 -11.30
C PRO A 35 -6.49 -15.36 -10.23
N GLN A 36 -6.40 -15.75 -8.94
CA GLN A 36 -6.35 -14.81 -7.82
C GLN A 36 -4.98 -14.14 -7.65
N GLN A 37 -3.91 -14.78 -8.13
CA GLN A 37 -2.56 -14.22 -8.02
C GLN A 37 -2.44 -12.86 -8.70
N ARG A 38 -1.60 -12.00 -8.15
CA ARG A 38 -1.08 -10.85 -8.88
C ARG A 38 0.42 -10.81 -8.72
N SER A 39 1.10 -10.40 -9.78
CA SER A 39 2.53 -10.19 -9.76
C SER A 39 2.89 -9.05 -10.68
N HIS A 40 3.82 -8.22 -10.25
CA HIS A 40 4.22 -7.00 -10.95
C HIS A 40 5.72 -6.82 -10.78
N TYR A 41 6.38 -6.27 -11.78
CA TYR A 41 7.81 -6.00 -11.70
C TYR A 41 8.19 -4.70 -12.38
N VAL A 42 9.38 -4.22 -12.00
CA VAL A 42 10.07 -3.09 -12.61
C VAL A 42 11.57 -3.39 -12.61
N ILE A 43 12.21 -3.22 -13.76
CA ILE A 43 13.68 -3.25 -13.86
C ILE A 43 14.21 -1.98 -13.19
N THR A 44 14.82 -2.14 -12.03
CA THR A 44 15.35 -1.03 -11.21
C THR A 44 16.77 -0.66 -11.60
N ASN A 45 17.49 -1.57 -12.26
CA ASN A 45 18.79 -1.33 -12.87
C ASN A 45 18.91 -2.16 -14.16
N GLY A 46 19.01 -1.49 -15.31
CA GLY A 46 19.21 -2.14 -16.62
C GLY A 46 20.65 -2.12 -17.13
N GLY A 47 21.62 -1.67 -16.33
CA GLY A 47 22.98 -1.38 -16.76
C GLY A 47 23.20 0.09 -17.14
N ASP A 48 24.48 0.48 -17.27
CA ASP A 48 24.87 1.90 -17.31
C ASP A 48 24.88 2.49 -18.73
N GLN A 49 25.37 1.74 -19.73
CA GLN A 49 25.53 2.22 -21.10
C GLN A 49 25.23 1.13 -22.15
N PRO A 50 24.58 1.47 -23.28
CA PRO A 50 24.18 0.49 -24.28
C PRO A 50 25.35 -0.15 -25.06
N ASN A 51 26.53 0.47 -25.06
CA ASN A 51 27.73 -0.06 -25.71
C ASN A 51 28.58 -0.96 -24.78
N VAL A 52 28.14 -1.21 -23.55
CA VAL A 52 28.81 -2.06 -22.56
C VAL A 52 27.87 -3.19 -22.17
N VAL A 53 28.33 -4.44 -22.26
CA VAL A 53 27.59 -5.61 -21.76
C VAL A 53 27.39 -5.45 -20.24
N PRO A 54 26.14 -5.36 -19.73
CA PRO A 54 25.90 -5.09 -18.32
C PRO A 54 26.43 -6.19 -17.40
N GLN A 55 27.34 -5.83 -16.50
CA GLN A 55 27.87 -6.77 -15.49
C GLN A 55 26.91 -7.02 -14.32
N SER A 56 25.96 -6.11 -14.10
CA SER A 56 24.94 -6.16 -13.06
C SER A 56 23.64 -5.55 -13.60
N ALA A 57 22.51 -6.15 -13.24
CA ALA A 57 21.17 -5.65 -13.48
C ALA A 57 20.29 -6.09 -12.31
N ALA A 58 19.16 -5.42 -12.11
CA ALA A 58 18.23 -5.72 -11.04
C ALA A 58 16.78 -5.50 -11.48
N VAL A 59 15.92 -6.39 -11.00
CA VAL A 59 14.47 -6.31 -11.16
C VAL A 59 13.81 -6.46 -9.79
N TRP A 60 12.77 -5.67 -9.55
CA TRP A 60 12.00 -5.73 -8.32
C TRP A 60 10.63 -6.30 -8.58
N TYR A 61 10.31 -7.42 -7.93
CA TYR A 61 9.03 -8.11 -8.01
C TYR A 61 8.14 -7.89 -6.79
N TYR A 62 6.84 -7.83 -7.04
CA TYR A 62 5.79 -8.13 -6.08
C TYR A 62 5.13 -9.46 -6.44
N PHE A 63 4.97 -10.36 -5.47
CA PHE A 63 4.13 -11.55 -5.57
C PHE A 63 2.97 -11.44 -4.59
N ARG A 64 1.75 -11.73 -5.05
CA ARG A 64 0.53 -11.63 -4.26
C ARG A 64 -0.36 -12.84 -4.49
N GLU A 65 -0.83 -13.39 -3.39
CA GLU A 65 -1.79 -14.49 -3.32
C GLU A 65 -2.58 -14.36 -2.01
N LEU A 66 -3.55 -15.25 -1.81
CA LEU A 66 -4.56 -15.15 -0.77
C LEU A 66 -4.17 -15.80 0.57
N ASP A 67 -3.12 -16.61 0.56
CA ASP A 67 -2.61 -17.31 1.74
C ASP A 67 -1.11 -17.55 1.63
N TYR A 68 -0.49 -17.81 2.79
CA TYR A 68 0.96 -17.91 2.92
C TYR A 68 1.58 -18.98 2.00
N GLU A 69 0.98 -20.17 1.92
CA GLU A 69 1.57 -21.28 1.18
C GLU A 69 1.64 -20.95 -0.32
N HIS A 70 0.61 -20.29 -0.85
CA HIS A 70 0.62 -19.82 -2.24
C HIS A 70 1.51 -18.60 -2.47
N ILE A 71 1.59 -17.66 -1.52
CA ILE A 71 2.55 -16.53 -1.61
C ILE A 71 3.98 -17.08 -1.65
N LYS A 72 4.31 -18.03 -0.77
CA LYS A 72 5.63 -18.66 -0.72
C LYS A 72 5.90 -19.46 -2.00
N GLY A 73 4.90 -20.16 -2.54
CA GLY A 73 5.00 -20.84 -3.83
C GLY A 73 5.36 -19.90 -4.98
N LEU A 74 4.71 -18.73 -5.07
CA LEU A 74 5.03 -17.72 -6.09
C LEU A 74 6.45 -17.18 -5.96
N TRP A 75 6.91 -16.96 -4.72
CA TRP A 75 8.30 -16.56 -4.49
C TRP A 75 9.26 -17.66 -4.97
N GLU A 76 9.05 -18.91 -4.58
CA GLU A 76 9.91 -20.02 -5.01
C GLU A 76 9.88 -20.23 -6.53
N ASP A 77 8.76 -19.94 -7.20
CA ASP A 77 8.71 -19.86 -8.67
C ASP A 77 9.60 -18.74 -9.21
N GLY A 78 9.57 -17.55 -8.59
CA GLY A 78 10.47 -16.45 -8.91
C GLY A 78 11.95 -16.86 -8.80
N ASP A 79 12.33 -17.54 -7.72
CA ASP A 79 13.68 -18.06 -7.50
C ASP A 79 14.09 -19.06 -8.60
N ARG A 80 13.16 -19.93 -9.00
CA ARG A 80 13.39 -20.87 -10.12
C ARG A 80 13.63 -20.14 -11.43
N MET A 81 12.85 -19.09 -11.73
CA MET A 81 13.01 -18.28 -12.93
C MET A 81 14.34 -17.53 -12.93
N ALA A 82 14.70 -16.87 -11.82
CA ALA A 82 15.97 -16.18 -11.65
C ALA A 82 17.16 -17.15 -11.85
N LYS A 83 17.10 -18.33 -11.22
CA LYS A 83 18.12 -19.38 -11.39
C LYS A 83 18.21 -19.87 -12.83
N GLY A 84 17.08 -20.11 -13.50
CA GLY A 84 17.05 -20.54 -14.90
C GLY A 84 17.68 -19.50 -15.83
N ALA A 85 17.33 -18.23 -15.65
CA ALA A 85 17.90 -17.13 -16.43
C ALA A 85 19.40 -16.94 -16.20
N ALA A 86 19.85 -17.06 -14.94
CA ALA A 86 21.27 -17.03 -14.61
C ALA A 86 22.05 -18.16 -15.30
N LEU A 87 21.49 -19.37 -15.35
CA LEU A 87 22.09 -20.50 -16.06
C LEU A 87 22.21 -20.26 -17.56
N MET A 88 21.14 -19.75 -18.21
CA MET A 88 21.14 -19.47 -19.66
C MET A 88 22.20 -18.43 -20.05
N THR A 89 22.50 -17.49 -19.16
CA THR A 89 23.42 -16.37 -19.41
C THR A 89 24.81 -16.56 -18.79
N GLN A 90 25.03 -17.68 -18.10
CA GLN A 90 26.25 -18.00 -17.34
C GLN A 90 26.60 -16.94 -16.27
N THR A 91 25.59 -16.28 -15.71
CA THR A 91 25.70 -15.29 -14.65
C THR A 91 25.37 -15.91 -13.29
N THR A 92 25.39 -15.09 -12.23
CA THR A 92 24.96 -15.46 -10.88
C THR A 92 23.83 -14.53 -10.46
N TRP A 93 23.03 -14.96 -9.50
CA TRP A 93 21.94 -14.16 -8.93
C TRP A 93 21.96 -14.24 -7.41
N ASP A 94 21.43 -13.20 -6.79
CA ASP A 94 21.06 -13.14 -5.38
C ASP A 94 19.69 -12.44 -5.26
N GLU A 95 19.12 -12.48 -4.06
CA GLU A 95 17.85 -11.82 -3.76
C GLU A 95 17.91 -11.04 -2.46
N THR A 96 17.06 -10.03 -2.35
CA THR A 96 16.84 -9.26 -1.13
C THR A 96 15.36 -9.03 -0.96
N ILE A 97 14.81 -9.38 0.20
CA ILE A 97 13.43 -9.05 0.54
C ILE A 97 13.34 -7.58 0.89
N LEU A 98 12.53 -6.84 0.15
CA LEU A 98 12.27 -5.43 0.42
C LEU A 98 11.04 -5.20 1.31
N GLY A 99 10.13 -6.18 1.38
CA GLY A 99 8.98 -6.17 2.25
C GLY A 99 8.14 -7.44 2.11
N SER A 100 7.31 -7.71 3.10
CA SER A 100 6.31 -8.77 3.09
C SER A 100 5.01 -8.26 3.67
N ALA A 101 3.90 -8.89 3.29
CA ALA A 101 2.60 -8.65 3.89
C ALA A 101 1.80 -9.96 3.92
N TRP A 102 1.44 -10.41 5.10
CA TRP A 102 0.44 -11.48 5.24
C TRP A 102 -0.97 -10.98 4.90
N PRO A 103 -1.91 -11.87 4.49
CA PRO A 103 -3.32 -11.50 4.38
C PRO A 103 -3.85 -10.94 5.70
N GLY A 104 -4.61 -9.85 5.66
CA GLY A 104 -5.16 -9.23 6.87
C GLY A 104 -6.10 -10.17 7.64
N HIS A 105 -5.95 -10.23 8.97
CA HIS A 105 -6.67 -11.15 9.83
C HIS A 105 -7.28 -10.46 11.06
N TYR A 106 -8.39 -9.74 10.84
CA TYR A 106 -8.88 -8.76 11.81
C TYR A 106 -9.84 -9.33 12.87
N ASN A 107 -9.67 -8.89 14.12
CA ASN A 107 -10.37 -9.39 15.29
C ASN A 107 -11.82 -8.89 15.35
N LYS A 108 -12.78 -9.82 15.28
CA LYS A 108 -14.21 -9.51 15.19
C LYS A 108 -14.75 -8.76 16.41
N PRO A 109 -14.53 -9.19 17.67
CA PRO A 109 -15.02 -8.47 18.85
C PRO A 109 -14.59 -6.99 18.87
N ILE A 110 -13.32 -6.70 18.58
CA ILE A 110 -12.81 -5.32 18.55
C ILE A 110 -13.42 -4.55 17.37
N ALA A 111 -13.63 -5.20 16.22
CA ALA A 111 -14.24 -4.57 15.05
C ALA A 111 -15.71 -4.18 15.29
N GLU A 112 -16.46 -5.01 16.00
CA GLU A 112 -17.86 -4.73 16.37
C GLU A 112 -17.96 -3.55 17.36
N ASP A 113 -17.08 -3.51 18.37
CA ASP A 113 -16.98 -2.38 19.31
C ASP A 113 -16.58 -1.08 18.58
N LEU A 114 -15.57 -1.15 17.70
CA LEU A 114 -15.21 -0.02 16.85
C LEU A 114 -16.36 0.46 15.97
N ASN A 115 -17.14 -0.45 15.38
CA ASN A 115 -18.27 -0.09 14.54
C ASN A 115 -19.39 0.60 15.35
N ALA A 116 -19.63 0.18 16.58
CA ALA A 116 -20.57 0.85 17.48
C ALA A 116 -20.09 2.29 17.79
N ASN A 117 -18.80 2.46 18.11
CA ASN A 117 -18.19 3.76 18.33
C ASN A 117 -18.23 4.66 17.08
N ALA A 118 -17.96 4.10 15.90
CA ALA A 118 -18.09 4.81 14.62
C ALA A 118 -19.52 5.27 14.35
N THR A 119 -20.51 4.43 14.67
CA THR A 119 -21.93 4.76 14.54
C THR A 119 -22.32 5.92 15.46
N GLN A 120 -21.82 5.91 16.70
CA GLN A 120 -22.09 6.97 17.68
C GLN A 120 -21.47 8.31 17.27
N ILE A 121 -20.26 8.29 16.71
CA ILE A 121 -19.56 9.51 16.28
C ILE A 121 -20.14 10.08 14.99
N GLY A 122 -20.54 9.22 14.06
CA GLY A 122 -21.04 9.63 12.76
C GLY A 122 -19.95 10.13 11.81
N LEU A 123 -20.39 10.64 10.66
CA LEU A 123 -19.51 11.31 9.71
C LEU A 123 -19.25 12.76 10.16
N PRO A 124 -18.10 13.34 9.78
CA PRO A 124 -17.87 14.76 10.01
C PRO A 124 -18.85 15.63 9.20
N VAL A 125 -19.08 16.85 9.69
CA VAL A 125 -19.92 17.82 8.98
C VAL A 125 -19.12 18.50 7.86
N TRP A 126 -19.51 18.19 6.63
CA TRP A 126 -18.95 18.79 5.42
C TRP A 126 -19.55 20.18 5.17
N SER A 127 -18.70 21.17 4.85
CA SER A 127 -19.19 22.46 4.38
C SER A 127 -19.63 22.40 2.93
N ALA A 128 -20.33 23.44 2.46
CA ALA A 128 -20.62 23.59 1.04
C ALA A 128 -19.34 23.64 0.19
N ASP A 129 -18.28 24.26 0.72
CA ASP A 129 -16.96 24.34 0.08
C ASP A 129 -16.27 22.97 -0.04
N ASP A 130 -16.38 22.12 0.99
CA ASP A 130 -15.84 20.75 0.93
C ASP A 130 -16.52 19.92 -0.16
N GLN A 131 -17.85 20.02 -0.23
CA GLN A 131 -18.64 19.34 -1.26
C GLN A 131 -18.35 19.88 -2.65
N ALA A 132 -18.20 21.21 -2.79
CA ALA A 132 -17.86 21.84 -4.06
C ALA A 132 -16.48 21.41 -4.56
N LEU A 133 -15.46 21.38 -3.69
CA LEU A 133 -14.13 20.90 -4.06
C LEU A 133 -14.15 19.42 -4.44
N ALA A 134 -14.82 18.57 -3.67
CA ALA A 134 -14.91 17.14 -3.96
C ALA A 134 -15.54 16.88 -5.34
N LYS A 135 -16.67 17.53 -5.64
CA LYS A 135 -17.35 17.40 -6.94
C LYS A 135 -16.52 17.96 -8.09
N ALA A 136 -15.90 19.12 -7.91
CA ALA A 136 -15.03 19.70 -8.93
C ALA A 136 -13.84 18.78 -9.26
N LEU A 137 -13.21 18.17 -8.25
CA LEU A 137 -12.13 17.22 -8.48
C LEU A 137 -12.63 15.95 -9.18
N GLN A 138 -13.77 15.40 -8.75
CA GLN A 138 -14.39 14.24 -9.39
C GLN A 138 -14.70 14.53 -10.87
N HIS A 139 -15.25 15.71 -11.17
CA HIS A 139 -15.48 16.17 -12.54
C HIS A 139 -14.18 16.23 -13.36
N GLU A 140 -13.15 16.86 -12.82
CA GLU A 140 -11.85 17.04 -13.48
C GLU A 140 -11.22 15.71 -13.89
N ILE A 141 -11.38 14.67 -13.08
CA ILE A 141 -10.84 13.34 -13.38
C ILE A 141 -11.82 12.43 -14.13
N GLY A 142 -13.01 12.93 -14.50
CA GLY A 142 -14.06 12.16 -15.17
C GLY A 142 -14.73 11.09 -14.30
N ALA A 143 -14.65 11.20 -12.98
CA ALA A 143 -15.36 10.33 -12.04
C ALA A 143 -16.81 10.79 -11.83
N GLN A 144 -17.63 9.93 -11.24
CA GLN A 144 -18.98 10.32 -10.81
C GLN A 144 -18.90 11.42 -9.74
N GLU A 145 -19.59 12.54 -9.98
CA GLU A 145 -19.64 13.70 -9.08
C GLU A 145 -20.53 13.47 -7.84
N SER A 146 -20.22 12.43 -7.06
CA SER A 146 -20.97 12.07 -5.85
C SER A 146 -20.72 13.01 -4.66
N GLY A 147 -19.64 13.79 -4.68
CA GLY A 147 -19.18 14.57 -3.53
C GLY A 147 -18.62 13.69 -2.41
N LEU A 148 -18.68 14.22 -1.18
CA LEU A 148 -18.29 13.51 0.04
C LEU A 148 -19.48 12.76 0.63
N ASP A 149 -19.22 11.57 1.18
CA ASP A 149 -20.22 10.74 1.84
C ASP A 149 -20.94 11.52 2.96
N THR A 150 -22.26 11.56 2.94
CA THR A 150 -23.11 12.21 3.98
C THR A 150 -23.83 11.21 4.88
N GLU A 151 -23.75 9.93 4.56
CA GLU A 151 -24.36 8.83 5.31
C GLU A 151 -23.33 7.74 5.58
N LEU A 152 -23.37 7.19 6.80
CA LEU A 152 -22.51 6.06 7.15
C LEU A 152 -22.88 4.85 6.28
N ARG A 153 -21.86 4.09 5.87
CA ARG A 153 -22.08 2.84 5.17
C ARG A 153 -22.68 1.81 6.13
N THR A 154 -23.71 1.11 5.67
CA THR A 154 -24.26 -0.03 6.41
C THR A 154 -23.19 -1.11 6.58
N PRO A 155 -22.98 -1.62 7.79
CA PRO A 155 -22.07 -2.75 8.02
C PRO A 155 -22.47 -3.92 7.11
N ARG A 156 -21.48 -4.51 6.44
CA ARG A 156 -21.69 -5.70 5.62
C ARG A 156 -21.30 -6.94 6.43
N PRO A 157 -22.07 -8.04 6.36
CA PRO A 157 -21.63 -9.28 6.95
C PRO A 157 -20.32 -9.75 6.28
N PRO A 158 -19.51 -10.58 6.96
CA PRO A 158 -18.37 -11.21 6.33
C PRO A 158 -18.81 -11.91 5.05
N SER A 159 -18.23 -11.52 3.91
CA SER A 159 -18.57 -12.18 2.64
C SER A 159 -17.89 -13.56 2.60
N PRO A 160 -18.64 -14.65 2.37
CA PRO A 160 -18.05 -15.98 2.14
C PRO A 160 -17.11 -16.02 0.94
N THR A 161 -17.23 -15.06 0.02
CA THR A 161 -16.45 -14.92 -1.22
C THR A 161 -15.40 -13.80 -1.17
N ALA A 162 -15.25 -13.08 -0.05
CA ALA A 162 -14.21 -12.04 0.07
C ALA A 162 -12.78 -12.58 -0.17
N SER A 163 -12.61 -13.89 -0.09
CA SER A 163 -11.37 -14.60 -0.39
C SER A 163 -11.06 -14.75 -1.88
N SER A 164 -11.91 -14.35 -2.84
CA SER A 164 -11.67 -14.65 -4.27
C SER A 164 -11.03 -13.52 -5.08
N GLU A 165 -10.92 -12.31 -4.55
CA GLU A 165 -10.42 -11.14 -5.30
C GLU A 165 -9.20 -10.52 -4.62
N SER A 166 -8.10 -10.39 -5.38
CA SER A 166 -6.89 -9.68 -4.92
C SER A 166 -7.22 -8.21 -4.65
N GLY A 167 -6.80 -7.71 -3.49
CA GLY A 167 -7.08 -6.34 -3.02
C GLY A 167 -5.82 -5.53 -2.63
N PRO A 168 -6.00 -4.37 -1.97
CA PRO A 168 -4.89 -3.63 -1.37
C PRO A 168 -4.16 -4.50 -0.33
N SER A 169 -2.90 -4.16 -0.05
CA SER A 169 -2.03 -4.90 0.87
C SER A 169 -1.27 -3.93 1.74
N ASP A 170 -1.07 -4.31 2.99
CA ASP A 170 -0.51 -3.49 4.06
C ASP A 170 0.22 -4.44 5.05
N ASP A 171 1.33 -3.98 5.65
CA ASP A 171 2.17 -4.78 6.54
C ASP A 171 1.51 -5.08 7.89
N ILE A 172 0.41 -4.38 8.22
CA ILE A 172 -0.46 -4.69 9.36
C ILE A 172 -0.99 -6.13 9.32
N GLY A 173 -1.01 -6.75 8.14
CA GLY A 173 -1.28 -8.16 7.96
C GLY A 173 -0.42 -9.02 8.87
N ASP A 174 0.91 -8.87 8.84
CA ASP A 174 1.84 -9.63 9.69
C ASP A 174 1.54 -9.44 11.19
N ILE A 175 1.19 -8.22 11.61
CA ILE A 175 0.83 -7.93 13.00
C ILE A 175 -0.48 -8.63 13.39
N SER A 176 -1.47 -8.63 12.49
CA SER A 176 -2.80 -9.18 12.75
C SER A 176 -2.83 -10.68 13.01
N TRP A 177 -1.77 -11.41 12.61
CA TRP A 177 -1.60 -12.83 12.93
C TRP A 177 -0.91 -13.10 14.28
N ASN A 178 -0.33 -12.08 14.90
CA ASN A 178 0.42 -12.19 16.15
C ASN A 178 -0.33 -11.63 17.36
N VAL A 179 -1.16 -10.60 17.15
CA VAL A 179 -1.98 -9.99 18.20
C VAL A 179 -3.38 -9.61 17.69
N PRO A 180 -4.42 -9.61 18.55
CA PRO A 180 -5.74 -9.10 18.19
C PRO A 180 -5.65 -7.69 17.58
N THR A 181 -5.96 -7.57 16.29
CA THR A 181 -5.74 -6.36 15.51
C THR A 181 -6.97 -6.05 14.66
N ILE A 182 -7.25 -4.76 14.45
CA ILE A 182 -8.26 -4.27 13.52
C ILE A 182 -7.69 -3.07 12.75
N VAL A 183 -8.34 -2.73 11.64
CA VAL A 183 -8.06 -1.51 10.87
C VAL A 183 -9.31 -0.64 10.81
N LEU A 184 -9.12 0.68 10.87
CA LEU A 184 -10.18 1.68 10.73
C LEU A 184 -10.02 2.41 9.40
N SER A 185 -11.04 2.32 8.55
CA SER A 185 -11.21 3.25 7.43
C SER A 185 -12.06 4.43 7.89
N TYR A 186 -11.58 5.65 7.68
CA TYR A 186 -12.25 6.90 8.04
C TYR A 186 -12.25 7.88 6.86
N PRO A 187 -13.21 8.82 6.78
CA PRO A 187 -13.46 9.61 5.56
C PRO A 187 -12.51 10.81 5.46
N ALA A 188 -11.21 10.57 5.21
CA ALA A 188 -10.21 11.65 5.04
C ALA A 188 -9.77 11.88 3.59
N ASN A 189 -10.39 11.19 2.62
CA ASN A 189 -10.15 11.40 1.20
C ASN A 189 -11.47 11.54 0.43
N ILE A 190 -11.42 12.06 -0.79
CA ILE A 190 -12.59 12.21 -1.65
C ILE A 190 -12.94 10.83 -2.28
N PRO A 191 -14.22 10.41 -2.24
CA PRO A 191 -14.66 9.17 -2.89
C PRO A 191 -14.46 9.19 -4.42
N GLY A 192 -14.30 8.00 -5.02
CA GLY A 192 -14.27 7.84 -6.48
C GLY A 192 -12.94 8.22 -7.15
N LEU A 193 -11.89 8.49 -6.39
CA LEU A 193 -10.56 8.78 -6.93
C LEU A 193 -9.77 7.49 -7.28
N PRO A 194 -8.78 7.53 -8.21
CA PRO A 194 -8.11 6.33 -8.72
C PRO A 194 -7.24 5.57 -7.71
N GLY A 195 -6.76 6.23 -6.65
CA GLY A 195 -5.77 5.67 -5.73
C GLY A 195 -4.35 5.79 -6.28
N HIS A 196 -3.37 6.04 -5.40
CA HIS A 196 -1.96 6.28 -5.77
C HIS A 196 -1.76 7.31 -6.90
N ASN A 197 -2.65 8.30 -6.97
CA ASN A 197 -2.71 9.31 -8.01
C ASN A 197 -2.58 10.71 -7.39
N TRP A 198 -2.10 11.68 -8.18
CA TRP A 198 -1.98 13.08 -7.73
C TRP A 198 -3.31 13.63 -7.19
N ALA A 199 -4.45 13.21 -7.77
CA ALA A 199 -5.77 13.62 -7.31
C ALA A 199 -6.04 13.22 -5.85
N ASN A 200 -5.58 12.04 -5.44
CA ASN A 200 -5.72 11.55 -4.06
C ASN A 200 -4.90 12.37 -3.05
N ALA A 201 -3.90 13.14 -3.50
CA ALA A 201 -3.10 14.00 -2.64
C ALA A 201 -3.81 15.33 -2.31
N ILE A 202 -4.82 15.73 -3.10
CA ILE A 202 -5.50 17.03 -2.90
C ILE A 202 -6.20 17.08 -1.55
N ALA A 203 -6.99 16.07 -1.21
CA ALA A 203 -7.74 16.06 0.05
C ALA A 203 -6.83 16.17 1.28
N MET A 204 -5.61 15.63 1.20
CA MET A 204 -4.64 15.59 2.31
C MET A 204 -4.20 16.98 2.78
N ALA A 205 -4.32 18.01 1.93
CA ALA A 205 -3.94 19.39 2.24
C ALA A 205 -5.13 20.30 2.55
N THR A 206 -6.34 19.75 2.71
CA THR A 206 -7.58 20.55 2.85
C THR A 206 -8.35 20.21 4.14
N PRO A 207 -9.32 21.05 4.55
CA PRO A 207 -10.21 20.75 5.68
C PRO A 207 -10.89 19.38 5.59
N ILE A 208 -11.05 18.80 4.39
CA ILE A 208 -11.62 17.45 4.19
C ILE A 208 -10.83 16.40 5.00
N ALA A 209 -9.51 16.31 4.80
CA ALA A 209 -8.70 15.35 5.52
C ALA A 209 -8.70 15.63 7.02
N HIS A 210 -8.57 16.89 7.45
CA HIS A 210 -8.56 17.24 8.88
C HIS A 210 -9.85 16.86 9.59
N LYS A 211 -11.01 17.13 8.98
CA LYS A 211 -12.33 16.75 9.52
C LYS A 211 -12.48 15.23 9.60
N GLY A 212 -12.06 14.52 8.54
CA GLY A 212 -12.04 13.06 8.50
C GLY A 212 -11.14 12.43 9.57
N VAL A 213 -9.91 12.93 9.71
CA VAL A 213 -8.93 12.49 10.71
C VAL A 213 -9.47 12.72 12.13
N VAL A 214 -10.08 13.87 12.41
CA VAL A 214 -10.68 14.14 13.73
C VAL A 214 -11.81 13.16 14.05
N ALA A 215 -12.67 12.85 13.08
CA ALA A 215 -13.71 11.84 13.26
C ALA A 215 -13.10 10.45 13.53
N GLY A 216 -12.14 10.01 12.71
CA GLY A 216 -11.44 8.74 12.88
C GLY A 216 -10.69 8.63 14.21
N ALA A 217 -10.02 9.70 14.64
CA ALA A 217 -9.30 9.76 15.90
C ALA A 217 -10.24 9.62 17.11
N LYS A 218 -11.44 10.21 17.06
CA LYS A 218 -12.47 10.01 18.10
C LYS A 218 -12.89 8.54 18.17
N VAL A 219 -13.10 7.88 17.02
CA VAL A 219 -13.49 6.46 16.96
C VAL A 219 -12.39 5.62 17.59
N GLN A 220 -11.15 5.83 17.17
CA GLN A 220 -10.00 5.11 17.70
C GLN A 220 -9.83 5.33 19.21
N ALA A 221 -10.01 6.56 19.70
CA ALA A 221 -9.90 6.88 21.12
C ALA A 221 -11.00 6.21 21.96
N MET A 222 -12.25 6.17 21.46
CA MET A 222 -13.36 5.48 22.14
C MET A 222 -13.12 3.97 22.19
N THR A 223 -12.70 3.35 21.09
CA THR A 223 -12.35 1.92 21.05
C THR A 223 -11.19 1.59 21.98
N LEU A 224 -10.17 2.46 22.06
CA LEU A 224 -9.05 2.27 22.99
C LEU A 224 -9.53 2.37 24.45
N TYR A 225 -10.37 3.36 24.75
CA TYR A 225 -10.97 3.51 26.08
C TYR A 225 -11.78 2.27 26.46
N ASP A 226 -12.57 1.72 25.53
CA ASP A 226 -13.34 0.51 25.74
C ASP A 226 -12.45 -0.70 26.01
N LEU A 227 -11.36 -0.88 25.24
CA LEU A 227 -10.36 -1.92 25.50
C LEU A 227 -9.71 -1.80 26.88
N MET A 228 -9.55 -0.57 27.40
CA MET A 228 -8.97 -0.31 28.72
C MET A 228 -9.97 -0.47 29.88
N THR A 229 -11.27 -0.38 29.61
CA THR A 229 -12.30 -0.30 30.66
C THR A 229 -13.31 -1.45 30.66
N LYS A 230 -13.42 -2.20 29.56
CA LYS A 230 -14.29 -3.37 29.39
C LYS A 230 -13.47 -4.67 29.42
N PRO A 231 -13.21 -5.28 30.59
CA PRO A 231 -12.42 -6.52 30.67
C PRO A 231 -13.01 -7.68 29.84
N GLU A 232 -14.34 -7.70 29.67
CA GLU A 232 -15.05 -8.66 28.82
C GLU A 232 -14.70 -8.53 27.34
N LEU A 233 -14.43 -7.31 26.84
CA LEU A 233 -14.01 -7.09 25.45
C LEU A 233 -12.61 -7.69 25.21
N ILE A 234 -11.68 -7.50 26.16
CA ILE A 234 -10.35 -8.10 26.11
C ILE A 234 -10.43 -9.63 26.16
N ALA A 235 -11.29 -10.18 27.02
CA ALA A 235 -11.49 -11.63 27.11
C ALA A 235 -12.04 -12.19 25.79
N ALA A 236 -13.07 -11.56 25.23
CA ALA A 236 -13.66 -11.95 23.95
C ALA A 236 -12.65 -11.84 22.79
N ALA A 237 -11.86 -10.77 22.74
CA ALA A 237 -10.84 -10.58 21.72
C ALA A 237 -9.77 -11.68 21.75
N LYS A 238 -9.31 -12.06 22.94
CA LYS A 238 -8.32 -13.15 23.15
C LYS A 238 -8.88 -14.52 22.80
N ASP A 239 -10.12 -14.79 23.23
CA ASP A 239 -10.82 -16.04 22.91
C ASP A 239 -10.99 -16.18 21.40
N TYR A 240 -11.54 -15.16 20.74
CA TYR A 240 -11.72 -15.16 19.29
C TYR A 240 -10.39 -15.34 18.55
N PHE A 241 -9.34 -14.62 18.97
CA PHE A 241 -8.02 -14.72 18.35
C PHE A 241 -7.42 -16.13 18.44
N THR A 242 -7.54 -16.77 19.60
CA THR A 242 -6.92 -18.09 19.86
C THR A 242 -7.75 -19.23 19.30
N ASN A 243 -9.06 -19.19 19.54
CA ASN A 243 -9.97 -20.31 19.34
C ASN A 243 -10.74 -20.24 18.02
N VAL A 244 -10.71 -19.09 17.32
CA VAL A 244 -11.35 -18.92 16.01
C VAL A 244 -10.34 -18.51 14.94
N GLN A 245 -9.72 -17.33 15.07
CA GLN A 245 -8.83 -16.77 14.03
C GLN A 245 -7.62 -17.66 13.78
N THR A 246 -6.81 -17.88 14.81
CA THR A 246 -5.54 -18.61 14.67
C THR A 246 -5.67 -20.11 14.97
N LYS A 247 -6.88 -20.66 15.00
CA LYS A 247 -7.11 -22.06 15.42
C LYS A 247 -6.34 -23.05 14.55
N THR A 248 -6.39 -22.87 13.24
CA THR A 248 -5.86 -23.82 12.25
C THR A 248 -4.60 -23.33 11.56
N VAL A 249 -4.54 -22.03 11.24
CA VAL A 249 -3.41 -21.41 10.54
C VAL A 249 -2.56 -20.64 11.54
N LYS A 250 -1.25 -20.86 11.48
CA LYS A 250 -0.26 -20.18 12.32
C LYS A 250 0.66 -19.33 11.45
N TYR A 251 1.01 -18.16 11.97
CA TYR A 251 1.94 -17.24 11.34
C TYR A 251 3.30 -17.91 11.09
N LYS A 252 3.85 -17.66 9.90
CA LYS A 252 5.23 -17.98 9.51
C LYS A 252 5.80 -16.74 8.84
N SER A 253 6.92 -16.22 9.32
CA SER A 253 7.48 -15.01 8.71
C SER A 253 7.97 -15.31 7.30
N LEU A 254 7.63 -14.43 6.36
CA LEU A 254 8.27 -14.41 5.03
C LEU A 254 9.65 -13.74 5.11
N VAL A 255 9.91 -12.94 6.14
CA VAL A 255 11.21 -12.31 6.39
C VAL A 255 12.13 -13.32 7.09
N ARG A 256 13.32 -13.54 6.55
CA ARG A 256 14.31 -14.45 7.12
C ARG A 256 15.10 -13.74 8.24
N PRO A 257 15.71 -14.49 9.17
CA PRO A 257 16.49 -13.90 10.27
C PRO A 257 17.63 -12.96 9.83
N GLU A 258 18.21 -13.21 8.65
CA GLU A 258 19.30 -12.42 8.05
C GLU A 258 18.82 -11.19 7.27
N ASP A 259 17.54 -11.14 6.90
CA ASP A 259 16.99 -10.02 6.14
C ASP A 259 16.98 -8.75 6.99
N LYS A 260 17.28 -7.62 6.35
CA LYS A 260 17.32 -6.30 6.99
C LYS A 260 16.28 -5.38 6.37
N PRO A 261 15.69 -4.47 7.16
CA PRO A 261 14.74 -3.50 6.61
C PRO A 261 15.42 -2.66 5.53
N ALA A 262 14.71 -2.42 4.42
CA ALA A 262 15.21 -1.69 3.27
C ALA A 262 15.24 -0.16 3.50
N THR A 263 15.90 0.29 4.58
CA THR A 263 15.95 1.70 5.01
C THR A 263 16.65 2.64 4.01
N PHE A 264 17.29 2.08 2.98
CA PHE A 264 18.03 2.83 1.97
C PHE A 264 17.16 3.26 0.77
N MET A 265 16.05 2.57 0.48
CA MET A 265 15.29 2.76 -0.77
C MET A 265 14.88 4.21 -1.03
N ASN A 266 14.42 4.91 0.02
CA ASN A 266 13.94 6.29 -0.10
C ASN A 266 14.98 7.33 0.28
N LYS A 267 16.20 6.93 0.67
CA LYS A 267 17.20 7.85 1.23
C LYS A 267 17.56 8.98 0.26
N ALA A 268 17.93 8.65 -0.98
CA ALA A 268 18.31 9.66 -1.96
C ALA A 268 17.15 10.62 -2.30
N THR A 269 15.94 10.10 -2.47
CA THR A 269 14.74 10.90 -2.71
C THR A 269 14.45 11.82 -1.52
N MET A 270 14.51 11.29 -0.30
CA MET A 270 14.31 12.08 0.91
C MET A 270 15.38 13.16 1.06
N GLU A 271 16.65 12.86 0.82
CA GLU A 271 17.75 13.84 0.87
C GLU A 271 17.56 14.95 -0.16
N LYS A 272 17.19 14.59 -1.39
CA LYS A 272 16.88 15.55 -2.47
C LYS A 272 15.69 16.44 -2.12
N CYS A 273 14.61 15.88 -1.58
CA CYS A 273 13.36 16.60 -1.37
C CYS A 273 13.30 17.33 -0.01
N ARG A 274 14.15 16.98 0.97
CA ARG A 274 14.04 17.48 2.35
C ARG A 274 14.10 19.00 2.45
N ALA A 275 15.04 19.63 1.75
CA ALA A 275 15.20 21.08 1.79
C ALA A 275 13.97 21.81 1.21
N GLU A 276 13.35 21.27 0.16
CA GLU A 276 12.11 21.82 -0.39
C GLU A 276 10.93 21.59 0.54
N MET A 277 10.77 20.39 1.09
CA MET A 277 9.69 20.06 2.03
C MET A 277 9.71 20.96 3.27
N GLN A 278 10.89 21.24 3.82
CA GLN A 278 11.05 22.06 5.03
C GLN A 278 10.49 23.48 4.88
N LYS A 279 10.50 24.05 3.67
CA LYS A 279 9.93 25.38 3.39
C LYS A 279 8.41 25.42 3.62
N TYR A 280 7.77 24.26 3.56
CA TYR A 280 6.32 24.09 3.70
C TYR A 280 5.95 23.46 5.06
N TYR A 281 6.86 23.35 6.02
CA TYR A 281 6.50 22.85 7.33
C TYR A 281 5.58 23.85 8.04
N TYR A 282 4.48 23.34 8.56
CA TYR A 282 3.45 24.15 9.21
C TYR A 282 3.98 24.76 10.52
N ASP A 283 3.92 26.08 10.63
CA ASP A 283 4.28 26.85 11.81
C ASP A 283 3.02 27.33 12.54
N ALA A 284 2.54 26.47 13.46
CA ALA A 284 1.35 26.74 14.27
C ALA A 284 1.51 27.93 15.22
N SER A 285 2.71 28.49 15.40
CA SER A 285 2.93 29.70 16.21
C SER A 285 2.59 30.99 15.45
N LYS A 286 2.53 30.94 14.12
CA LYS A 286 2.30 32.10 13.24
C LYS A 286 0.96 32.07 12.52
N TYR A 287 0.48 30.87 12.18
CA TYR A 287 -0.71 30.69 11.37
C TYR A 287 -1.71 29.79 12.09
N SER A 288 -3.00 30.08 11.91
CA SER A 288 -4.11 29.27 12.43
C SER A 288 -4.30 27.97 11.66
N THR A 289 -4.00 27.97 10.36
CA THR A 289 -4.12 26.80 9.50
C THR A 289 -2.97 26.73 8.50
N TYR A 290 -2.73 25.53 7.97
CA TYR A 290 -1.75 25.32 6.90
C TYR A 290 -2.10 26.11 5.63
N LEU A 291 -3.38 26.27 5.32
CA LEU A 291 -3.84 27.06 4.18
C LEU A 291 -3.56 28.56 4.35
N ASP A 292 -3.72 29.08 5.57
CA ASP A 292 -3.37 30.48 5.88
C ASP A 292 -1.87 30.72 5.68
N GLN A 293 -1.02 29.77 6.12
CA GLN A 293 0.42 29.83 5.91
C GLN A 293 0.78 29.90 4.42
N LEU A 294 0.06 29.15 3.59
CA LEU A 294 0.28 29.12 2.15
C LEU A 294 -0.41 30.29 1.40
N GLY A 295 -1.20 31.12 2.10
CA GLY A 295 -2.00 32.17 1.47
C GLY A 295 -3.10 31.63 0.54
N ILE A 296 -3.54 30.39 0.76
CA ILE A 296 -4.54 29.71 -0.09
C ILE A 296 -5.94 29.99 0.45
N LYS A 297 -6.79 30.59 -0.39
CA LYS A 297 -8.22 30.71 -0.11
C LYS A 297 -8.93 29.41 -0.48
N TYR A 298 -9.53 28.78 0.52
CA TYR A 298 -10.34 27.56 0.36
C TYR A 298 -11.80 27.90 0.04
N PRO A 299 -12.46 27.16 -0.88
CA PRO A 299 -11.90 26.17 -1.80
C PRO A 299 -11.29 26.86 -3.03
N THR A 300 -10.25 26.28 -3.60
CA THR A 300 -9.68 26.77 -4.86
C THR A 300 -10.31 26.01 -6.03
N LEU A 301 -11.29 26.64 -6.69
CA LEU A 301 -12.03 26.06 -7.81
C LEU A 301 -11.68 26.81 -9.10
N THR A 302 -11.36 26.08 -10.16
CA THR A 302 -11.33 26.64 -11.52
C THR A 302 -12.75 26.96 -11.96
N LYS A 303 -13.00 28.19 -12.41
CA LYS A 303 -14.29 28.50 -13.05
C LYS A 303 -14.38 27.66 -14.34
N PRO A 304 -15.55 27.06 -14.65
CA PRO A 304 -15.74 26.43 -15.94
C PRO A 304 -15.41 27.44 -17.03
N THR A 305 -14.41 27.15 -17.86
CA THR A 305 -14.24 27.87 -19.12
C THR A 305 -15.48 27.54 -19.94
N GLY A 306 -16.40 28.51 -20.07
CA GLY A 306 -17.66 28.32 -20.78
C GLY A 306 -17.40 27.69 -22.15
N LYS A 307 -18.10 26.58 -22.42
CA LYS A 307 -18.30 26.10 -23.79
C LYS A 307 -19.34 26.95 -24.48
#